data_AF-A0A963I905-F1
#
_entry.id   AF-A0A963I905-F1
#
_cell.length_a   1.000
_cell.length_b   1.000
_cell.length_c   1.000
_cell.angle_alpha   90.00
_cell.angle_beta   90.00
_cell.angle_gamma   90.00
#
_symmetry.space_group_name_H-M   'P 1'
#
loop_
_entity.id
_entity.type
_entity.pdbx_description
1 polymer ?
#
loop_
_entity_poly.entity_id
_entity_poly.type
_entity_poly.pdbx_seq_one_letter_code
_entity_poly.pdbx_strand_id
1 'polypeptide(L)'
;MSWDNKVVWSEGMFLRTQHFQQADRHTEWQVRSALAAARAHPWGVTDLQINREMLAAGKFAISRAAGMFEDGTPFTLPDGADHPAPLDLADSVRNCTVYLGLPVRQP
;
A
#
# COMPACT_ATOMS: atom_id res chain seq x y z
N MET A 1 13.38 -14.43 -13.72
CA MET A 1 12.15 -15.25 -13.54
C MET A 1 12.23 -16.20 -12.34
N SER A 2 12.91 -15.84 -11.23
CA SER A 2 12.94 -16.68 -10.01
C SER A 2 12.30 -16.02 -8.78
N TRP A 3 11.92 -14.74 -8.88
CA TRP A 3 11.55 -13.93 -7.72
C TRP A 3 10.22 -14.33 -7.08
N ASP A 4 9.25 -14.77 -7.88
CA ASP A 4 7.89 -15.10 -7.42
C ASP A 4 7.61 -16.61 -7.41
N ASN A 5 8.66 -17.43 -7.44
CA ASN A 5 8.51 -18.88 -7.47
C ASN A 5 7.88 -19.41 -6.18
N LYS A 6 7.02 -20.43 -6.33
CA LYS A 6 6.43 -21.12 -5.19
C LYS A 6 7.51 -21.86 -4.40
N VAL A 7 7.45 -21.78 -3.07
CA VAL A 7 8.26 -22.62 -2.19
C VAL A 7 7.76 -24.06 -2.26
N VAL A 8 8.69 -24.99 -2.46
CA VAL A 8 8.41 -26.43 -2.35
C VAL A 8 8.67 -26.83 -0.90
N TRP A 9 7.59 -27.17 -0.19
CA TRP A 9 7.67 -27.68 1.18
C TRP A 9 7.85 -29.19 1.16
N SER A 10 8.95 -29.67 1.73
CA SER A 10 9.22 -31.10 1.85
C SER A 10 9.32 -31.52 3.31
N GLU A 11 9.02 -32.79 3.57
CA GLU A 11 9.26 -33.38 4.89
C GLU A 11 10.76 -33.30 5.24
N GLY A 12 11.06 -33.03 6.51
CA GLY A 12 12.44 -32.89 7.00
C GLY A 12 13.18 -31.60 6.56
N MET A 13 12.48 -30.67 5.89
CA MET A 13 13.07 -29.41 5.46
C MET A 13 13.48 -28.52 6.64
N PHE A 14 14.71 -28.01 6.63
CA PHE A 14 15.15 -27.03 7.62
C PHE A 14 14.55 -25.65 7.32
N LEU A 15 13.66 -25.17 8.19
CA LEU A 15 12.97 -23.90 8.02
C LEU A 15 13.89 -22.70 8.28
N ARG A 16 13.72 -21.67 7.45
CA ARG A 16 14.43 -20.40 7.55
C ARG A 16 13.50 -19.28 7.12
N THR A 17 13.79 -18.06 7.56
CA THR A 17 13.00 -16.87 7.25
C THR A 17 12.78 -16.68 5.75
N GLN A 18 13.77 -17.04 4.91
CA GLN A 18 13.67 -16.90 3.45
C GLN A 18 12.54 -17.73 2.85
N HIS A 19 12.21 -18.90 3.43
CA HIS A 19 11.11 -19.73 2.93
C HIS A 19 9.76 -19.03 3.14
N PHE A 20 9.55 -18.39 4.29
CA PHE A 20 8.35 -17.61 4.54
C PHE A 20 8.27 -16.38 3.62
N GLN A 21 9.37 -15.61 3.53
CA GLN A 21 9.43 -14.44 2.65
C GLN A 21 9.17 -14.77 1.17
N GLN A 22 9.61 -15.94 0.69
CA GLN A 22 9.35 -16.41 -0.67
C GLN A 22 7.90 -16.90 -0.84
N ALA A 23 7.33 -17.55 0.17
CA ALA A 23 5.93 -17.98 0.14
C ALA A 23 4.95 -16.79 0.13
N ASP A 24 5.24 -15.74 0.92
CA ASP A 24 4.47 -14.50 0.94
C ASP A 24 4.54 -13.81 -0.44
N ARG A 25 5.76 -13.66 -1.00
CA ARG A 25 5.94 -13.12 -2.36
C ARG A 25 5.16 -13.88 -3.43
N HIS A 26 5.19 -15.21 -3.39
CA HIS A 26 4.43 -16.03 -4.33
C HIS A 26 2.92 -15.77 -4.21
N THR A 27 2.42 -15.68 -2.97
CA THR A 27 0.99 -15.43 -2.70
C THR A 27 0.57 -14.03 -3.18
N GLU A 28 1.36 -13.00 -2.86
CA GLU A 28 1.16 -11.64 -3.34
C GLU A 28 1.13 -11.58 -4.88
N TRP A 29 2.07 -12.27 -5.54
CA TRP A 29 2.12 -12.37 -6.99
C TRP A 29 0.86 -13.04 -7.58
N GLN A 30 0.37 -14.13 -6.96
CA GLN A 30 -0.86 -14.79 -7.40
C GLN A 30 -2.07 -13.84 -7.32
N VAL A 31 -2.24 -13.13 -6.20
CA VAL A 31 -3.33 -12.17 -6.01
C VAL A 31 -3.25 -11.04 -7.03
N ARG A 32 -2.07 -10.43 -7.21
CA ARG A 32 -1.86 -9.35 -8.18
C ARG A 32 -2.13 -9.81 -9.61
N SER A 33 -1.70 -11.01 -9.96
CA SER A 33 -1.93 -11.59 -11.30
C SER A 33 -3.42 -11.78 -11.58
N ALA A 34 -4.18 -12.27 -10.58
CA ALA A 34 -5.62 -12.42 -10.69
C ALA A 34 -6.35 -11.06 -10.84
N LEU A 35 -5.97 -10.07 -10.04
CA LEU A 35 -6.54 -8.72 -10.12
C LEU A 35 -6.26 -8.04 -11.47
N ALA A 36 -5.02 -8.15 -11.97
CA ALA A 36 -4.62 -7.59 -13.25
C ALA A 36 -5.38 -8.23 -14.43
N ALA A 37 -5.70 -9.53 -14.34
CA ALA A 37 -6.53 -10.20 -15.33
C ALA A 37 -8.01 -9.77 -15.26
N ALA A 38 -8.49 -9.36 -14.08
CA ALA A 38 -9.89 -8.98 -13.88
C ALA A 38 -10.21 -7.54 -14.32
N ARG A 39 -9.27 -6.59 -14.15
CA ARG A 39 -9.50 -5.17 -14.45
C ARG A 39 -8.19 -4.46 -14.83
N ALA A 40 -8.27 -3.58 -15.82
CA ALA A 40 -7.18 -2.63 -16.10
C ALA A 40 -7.02 -1.64 -14.94
N HIS A 41 -5.77 -1.41 -14.52
CA HIS A 41 -5.41 -0.52 -13.41
C HIS A 41 -6.21 -0.82 -12.12
N PRO A 42 -6.02 -2.00 -11.49
CA PRO A 42 -6.80 -2.43 -10.32
C PRO A 42 -6.42 -1.72 -9.00
N TRP A 43 -5.75 -0.57 -9.09
CA TRP A 43 -5.25 0.23 -7.97
C TRP A 43 -6.02 1.55 -7.85
N GLY A 44 -5.84 2.24 -6.73
CA GLY A 44 -6.46 3.53 -6.44
C GLY A 44 -7.07 3.59 -5.05
N VAL A 45 -7.73 4.72 -4.77
CA VAL A 45 -8.37 4.99 -3.48
C VAL A 45 -9.83 4.55 -3.53
N THR A 46 -10.25 3.74 -2.56
CA THR A 46 -11.63 3.23 -2.42
C THR A 46 -12.42 3.97 -1.34
N ASP A 47 -11.75 4.53 -0.34
CA ASP A 47 -12.33 5.39 0.69
C ASP A 47 -11.34 6.51 1.02
N LEU A 48 -11.84 7.74 1.21
CA LEU A 48 -11.03 8.90 1.58
C LEU A 48 -11.83 9.91 2.39
N GLN A 49 -11.36 10.19 3.58
CA GLN A 49 -11.87 11.22 4.46
C GLN A 49 -10.72 12.11 4.91
N ILE A 50 -10.88 13.41 4.70
CA ILE A 50 -9.91 14.45 5.07
C ILE A 50 -10.32 15.00 6.43
N ASN A 51 -9.33 15.22 7.30
CA ASN A 51 -9.54 15.91 8.56
C ASN A 51 -9.79 17.41 8.30
N ARG A 52 -11.07 17.81 8.36
CA ARG A 52 -11.50 19.19 8.06
C ARG A 52 -11.05 20.19 9.12
N GLU A 53 -10.90 19.77 10.37
CA GLU A 53 -10.45 20.65 11.46
C GLU A 53 -8.98 21.04 11.26
N MET A 54 -8.13 20.07 10.93
CA MET A 54 -6.73 20.32 10.59
C MET A 54 -6.60 21.16 9.32
N LEU A 55 -7.46 20.93 8.32
CA LEU A 55 -7.46 21.71 7.09
C LEU A 55 -7.80 23.18 7.36
N ALA A 56 -8.74 23.47 8.26
CA ALA A 56 -9.05 24.83 8.70
C ALA A 56 -7.86 25.49 9.43
N ALA A 57 -7.00 24.69 10.06
CA ALA A 57 -5.76 25.15 10.71
C ALA A 57 -4.55 25.20 9.76
N GLY A 58 -4.75 25.09 8.44
CA GLY A 58 -3.67 25.17 7.45
C GLY A 58 -2.87 23.88 7.27
N LYS A 59 -3.39 22.73 7.71
CA LYS A 59 -2.72 21.43 7.59
C LYS A 59 -3.58 20.42 6.83
N PHE A 60 -3.01 19.74 5.84
CA PHE A 60 -3.68 18.62 5.19
C PHE A 60 -3.42 17.32 5.94
N ALA A 61 -4.47 16.70 6.45
CA ALA A 61 -4.39 15.41 7.12
C ALA A 61 -5.56 14.51 6.69
N ILE A 62 -5.31 13.20 6.70
CA ILE A 62 -6.31 12.18 6.39
C ILE A 62 -6.90 11.68 7.71
N SER A 63 -8.22 11.56 7.82
CA SER A 63 -8.89 10.92 8.97
C SER A 63 -9.16 9.44 8.73
N ARG A 64 -9.48 9.06 7.48
CA ARG A 64 -9.66 7.67 7.05
C ARG A 64 -9.28 7.54 5.59
N ALA A 65 -8.62 6.46 5.21
CA ALA A 65 -8.44 6.13 3.80
C ALA A 65 -8.30 4.62 3.60
N ALA A 66 -8.72 4.13 2.44
CA ALA A 66 -8.49 2.76 2.04
C ALA A 66 -8.22 2.71 0.53
N GLY A 67 -7.50 1.68 0.11
CA GLY A 67 -7.22 1.49 -1.31
C GLY A 67 -6.10 0.50 -1.55
N MET A 68 -5.53 0.61 -2.75
CA MET A 68 -4.39 -0.19 -3.19
C MET A 68 -3.42 0.69 -3.98
N PHE A 69 -2.13 0.57 -3.68
CA PHE A 69 -1.06 1.21 -4.44
C PHE A 69 -0.82 0.51 -5.79
N GLU A 70 -0.13 1.19 -6.71
CA GLU A 70 0.12 0.67 -8.06
C GLU A 70 0.94 -0.64 -8.07
N ASP A 71 1.76 -0.86 -7.04
CA ASP A 71 2.53 -2.09 -6.85
C ASP A 71 1.68 -3.28 -6.35
N GLY A 72 0.40 -3.05 -6.06
CA GLY A 72 -0.55 -4.03 -5.54
C GLY A 72 -0.65 -4.06 -4.01
N THR A 73 0.07 -3.18 -3.30
CA THR A 73 0.02 -3.13 -1.82
C THR A 73 -1.32 -2.54 -1.36
N PRO A 74 -2.18 -3.30 -0.65
CA PRO A 74 -3.40 -2.76 -0.07
C PRO A 74 -3.08 -1.89 1.16
N PHE A 75 -3.91 -0.89 1.43
CA PHE A 75 -3.79 -0.08 2.64
C PHE A 75 -5.15 0.30 3.22
N THR A 76 -5.21 0.47 4.53
CA THR A 76 -6.34 1.02 5.29
C THR A 76 -5.83 1.85 6.46
N LEU A 77 -6.40 3.03 6.67
CA LEU A 77 -6.05 3.97 7.74
C LEU A 77 -7.32 4.32 8.51
N PRO A 78 -7.35 4.23 9.86
CA PRO A 78 -6.28 3.76 10.74
C PRO A 78 -6.20 2.23 10.87
N ASP A 79 -7.15 1.49 10.29
CA ASP A 79 -7.38 0.08 10.65
C ASP A 79 -6.17 -0.85 10.35
N GLY A 80 -5.39 -0.54 9.31
CA GLY A 80 -4.24 -1.36 8.88
C GLY A 80 -2.87 -0.70 9.06
N ALA A 81 -2.82 0.63 9.19
CA ALA A 81 -1.61 1.39 9.47
C ALA A 81 -1.97 2.75 10.09
N ASP A 82 -0.99 3.36 10.77
CA ASP A 82 -1.10 4.71 11.31
C ASP A 82 -1.22 5.75 10.19
N HIS A 83 -1.85 6.88 10.50
CA HIS A 83 -1.96 7.99 9.56
C HIS A 83 -0.59 8.56 9.18
N PRO A 84 -0.39 8.96 7.91
CA PRO A 84 0.79 9.73 7.54
C PRO A 84 0.83 11.05 8.31
N ALA A 85 2.03 11.58 8.50
CA ALA A 85 2.20 12.88 9.12
C ALA A 85 1.39 13.96 8.36
N PRO A 86 0.67 14.85 9.08
CA PRO A 86 -0.01 15.98 8.47
C PRO A 86 0.95 16.84 7.63
N LEU A 87 0.51 17.24 6.45
CA LEU A 87 1.24 18.12 5.57
C LEU A 87 0.90 19.58 5.89
N ASP A 88 1.90 20.37 6.29
CA ASP A 88 1.71 21.80 6.49
C ASP A 88 1.54 22.50 5.13
N LEU A 89 0.47 23.28 4.98
CA LEU A 89 0.19 24.07 3.78
C LEU A 89 0.51 25.54 4.06
N ALA A 90 1.35 26.15 3.22
CA ALA A 90 1.56 27.60 3.29
C ALA A 90 0.30 28.35 2.82
N ASP A 91 0.03 29.53 3.38
CA ASP A 91 -1.17 30.33 3.07
C ASP A 91 -1.31 30.69 1.57
N SER A 92 -0.18 30.74 0.85
CA SER A 92 -0.10 31.03 -0.59
C SER A 92 -0.50 29.85 -1.47
N VAL A 93 -0.61 28.63 -0.92
CA VAL A 93 -0.90 27.43 -1.71
C VAL A 93 -2.35 27.46 -2.21
N ARG A 94 -2.52 27.28 -3.52
CA ARG A 94 -3.80 27.16 -4.20
C ARG A 94 -3.69 26.07 -5.26
N ASN A 95 -4.76 25.31 -5.48
CA ASN A 95 -4.85 24.27 -6.52
C ASN A 95 -3.65 23.29 -6.55
N CYS A 96 -3.18 22.85 -5.39
CA CYS A 96 -2.07 21.90 -5.31
C CYS A 96 -2.56 20.44 -5.38
N THR A 97 -1.74 19.56 -5.94
CA THR A 97 -1.93 18.11 -5.88
C THR A 97 -1.16 17.54 -4.70
N VAL A 98 -1.85 16.79 -3.83
CA VAL A 98 -1.24 16.03 -2.73
C VAL A 98 -1.17 14.57 -3.13
N TYR A 99 -0.01 13.96 -2.93
CA TYR A 99 0.22 12.54 -3.21
C TYR A 99 0.32 11.75 -1.91
N LEU A 100 -0.27 10.57 -1.89
CA LEU A 100 0.01 9.55 -0.87
C LEU A 100 1.10 8.63 -1.42
N GLY A 101 2.24 8.57 -0.75
CA GLY A 101 3.40 7.77 -1.16
C GLY A 101 3.69 6.62 -0.22
N LEU A 102 4.23 5.53 -0.76
CA LEU A 102 4.77 4.40 -0.03
C LEU A 102 6.22 4.15 -0.50
N PRO A 103 7.17 3.83 0.39
CA PRO A 103 8.50 3.41 -0.03
C PRO A 103 8.43 2.19 -0.95
N VAL A 104 9.19 2.25 -2.06
CA VAL A 104 9.24 1.12 -3.01
C VAL A 104 9.94 -0.05 -2.36
N ARG A 105 9.33 -1.25 -2.47
CA ARG A 105 9.93 -2.49 -1.99
C ARG A 105 11.26 -2.74 -2.71
N GLN A 106 12.33 -2.89 -1.94
CA GLN A 106 13.64 -3.27 -2.45
C GLN A 106 13.78 -4.80 -2.51
N PRO A 107 14.39 -5.36 -3.57
CA PRO A 107 14.75 -6.76 -3.64
C PRO A 107 15.90 -7.12 -2.67
#